data_AF-A0A7I4A4Y6-F1
#
_entry.id   AF-A0A7I4A4Y6-F1
#
_cell.length_a   1.000
_cell.length_b   1.000
_cell.length_c   1.000
_cell.angle_alpha   90.00
_cell.angle_beta   90.00
_cell.angle_gamma   90.00
#
_symmetry.space_group_name_H-M   'P 1'
#
loop_
_entity.id
_entity.type
_entity.pdbx_description
1 polymer ?
#
loop_
_entity_poly.entity_id
_entity_poly.type
_entity_poly.pdbx_seq_one_letter_code
_entity_poly.pdbx_strand_id
1 'polypeptide(L)'
;MKSFDNLDYWRDEFVIQAAPSDQEYFPFVVLGNKVDVDGGNSRVVSEKKAKAWCAAKGGIPYFESSAKEDFNVDAAFQCIAKNALKNETEEEIYLPDTIDVNASRPQKTSGCEC
;
A
#
# COMPACT_ATOMS: atom_id res chain seq x y z
N MET A 1 -15.37 -17.09 12.93
CA MET A 1 -14.54 -17.44 11.75
C MET A 1 -14.88 -16.60 10.53
N LYS A 2 -16.17 -16.37 10.24
CA LYS A 2 -16.66 -15.55 9.10
C LYS A 2 -15.82 -14.31 8.76
N SER A 3 -15.42 -13.50 9.74
CA SER A 3 -14.59 -12.30 9.51
C SER A 3 -13.21 -12.60 8.92
N PHE A 4 -12.56 -13.68 9.36
CA PHE A 4 -11.29 -14.14 8.82
C PHE A 4 -11.47 -14.79 7.44
N ASP A 5 -12.52 -15.59 7.28
CA ASP A 5 -12.79 -16.27 6.00
C ASP A 5 -13.13 -15.25 4.88
N ASN A 6 -13.63 -14.06 5.25
CA ASN A 6 -13.89 -12.97 4.31
C ASN A 6 -12.62 -12.22 3.84
N LEU A 7 -11.43 -12.50 4.39
CA LEU A 7 -10.19 -11.80 3.99
C LEU A 7 -9.87 -11.99 2.50
N ASP A 8 -10.14 -13.17 1.95
CA ASP A 8 -9.97 -13.43 0.52
C ASP A 8 -10.88 -12.52 -0.31
N TYR A 9 -12.16 -12.44 0.05
CA TYR A 9 -13.13 -11.56 -0.61
C TYR A 9 -12.72 -10.08 -0.53
N TRP A 10 -12.33 -9.58 0.65
CA TRP A 10 -11.93 -8.19 0.82
C TRP A 10 -10.66 -7.83 0.03
N ARG A 11 -9.69 -8.74 -0.01
CA ARG A 11 -8.46 -8.53 -0.80
C ARG A 11 -8.79 -8.49 -2.29
N ASP A 12 -9.59 -9.42 -2.78
CA ASP A 12 -9.92 -9.50 -4.20
C ASP A 12 -10.76 -8.29 -4.65
N GLU A 13 -11.76 -7.89 -3.86
CA GLU A 13 -12.54 -6.68 -4.11
C GLU A 13 -11.67 -5.42 -4.14
N PHE A 14 -10.71 -5.28 -3.22
CA PHE A 14 -9.78 -4.16 -3.23
C PHE A 14 -8.98 -4.11 -4.53
N VAL A 15 -8.39 -5.24 -4.94
CA VAL A 15 -7.57 -5.31 -6.17
C VAL A 15 -8.41 -4.97 -7.40
N ILE A 16 -9.66 -5.45 -7.47
CA ILE A 16 -10.57 -5.18 -8.59
C ILE A 16 -10.95 -3.70 -8.67
N GLN A 17 -11.35 -3.10 -7.53
CA GLN A 17 -11.90 -1.74 -7.52
C GLN A 17 -10.81 -0.66 -7.55
N ALA A 18 -9.69 -0.87 -6.85
CA ALA A 18 -8.61 0.10 -6.79
C ALA A 18 -7.68 0.01 -8.02
N ALA A 19 -7.67 -1.14 -8.71
CA ALA A 19 -6.83 -1.43 -9.87
C ALA A 19 -5.39 -0.89 -9.72
N PRO A 20 -4.67 -1.24 -8.63
CA PRO A 20 -3.35 -0.69 -8.39
C PRO A 20 -2.38 -1.08 -9.51
N SER A 21 -1.43 -0.18 -9.81
CA SER A 21 -0.44 -0.39 -10.87
C SER A 21 0.39 -1.66 -10.66
N ASP A 22 0.69 -1.98 -9.39
CA ASP A 22 1.28 -3.25 -8.98
C ASP A 22 0.31 -4.01 -8.07
N GLN A 23 -0.40 -4.97 -8.65
CA GLN A 23 -1.38 -5.80 -7.93
C GLN A 23 -0.74 -6.91 -7.10
N GLU A 24 0.46 -7.35 -7.46
CA GLU A 24 1.15 -8.47 -6.83
C GLU A 24 1.83 -8.02 -5.53
N TYR A 25 2.46 -6.83 -5.56
CA TYR A 25 3.23 -6.28 -4.43
C TYR A 25 2.52 -5.15 -3.69
N PHE A 26 1.23 -4.90 -3.98
CA PHE A 26 0.47 -3.88 -3.26
C PHE A 26 0.57 -4.09 -1.73
N PRO A 27 0.94 -3.05 -0.95
CA PRO A 27 1.27 -3.20 0.44
C PRO A 27 -0.01 -3.41 1.28
N PHE A 28 -0.36 -4.67 1.54
CA PHE A 28 -1.40 -5.02 2.51
C PHE A 28 -0.81 -5.17 3.92
N VAL A 29 -1.66 -5.04 4.94
CA VAL A 29 -1.41 -5.45 6.33
C VAL A 29 -2.68 -6.09 6.88
N VAL A 30 -2.56 -7.20 7.60
CA VAL A 30 -3.69 -7.87 8.26
C VAL A 30 -3.68 -7.61 9.76
N LEU A 31 -4.84 -7.22 10.29
CA LEU A 31 -5.05 -6.95 11.72
C LEU A 31 -5.99 -7.98 12.36
N GLY A 32 -5.44 -8.80 13.26
CA GLY A 32 -6.21 -9.60 14.21
C GLY A 32 -6.62 -8.76 15.42
N ASN A 33 -7.67 -7.95 15.26
CA ASN A 33 -8.12 -7.03 16.32
C ASN A 33 -8.91 -7.74 17.44
N LYS A 34 -9.03 -7.08 18.60
CA LYS A 34 -9.78 -7.49 19.80
C LYS A 34 -9.13 -8.59 20.64
N VAL A 35 -7.80 -8.58 20.75
CA VAL A 35 -7.10 -9.57 21.61
C VAL A 35 -7.38 -9.39 23.10
N ASP A 36 -7.92 -8.24 23.51
CA ASP A 36 -8.34 -7.94 24.89
C ASP A 36 -9.59 -8.73 25.32
N VAL A 37 -10.42 -9.16 24.37
CA VAL A 37 -11.72 -9.78 24.68
C VAL A 37 -11.52 -11.14 25.34
N ASP A 38 -12.09 -11.30 26.53
CA ASP A 38 -12.00 -12.50 27.37
C ASP A 38 -10.57 -13.01 27.61
N GLY A 39 -9.57 -12.12 27.55
CA GLY A 39 -8.15 -12.52 27.62
C GLY A 39 -7.74 -13.50 26.51
N GLY A 40 -8.43 -13.46 25.37
CA GLY A 40 -8.22 -14.36 24.23
C GLY A 40 -8.99 -15.68 24.30
N ASN A 41 -9.81 -15.93 25.33
CA ASN A 41 -10.52 -17.21 25.45
C ASN A 41 -11.67 -17.40 24.44
N SER A 42 -12.26 -16.33 23.93
CA SER A 42 -13.26 -16.38 22.85
C SER A 42 -12.64 -16.41 21.44
N ARG A 43 -11.31 -16.56 21.35
CA ARG A 43 -10.59 -16.64 20.09
C ARG A 43 -10.95 -17.92 19.33
N VAL A 44 -11.45 -17.74 18.11
CA VAL A 44 -11.77 -18.83 17.18
C VAL A 44 -10.81 -18.92 15.99
N VAL A 45 -9.84 -18.01 15.89
CA VAL A 45 -8.78 -18.02 14.88
C VAL A 45 -7.44 -18.01 15.59
N SER A 46 -6.70 -19.10 15.44
CA SER A 46 -5.35 -19.17 16.00
C SER A 46 -4.40 -18.27 15.24
N GLU A 47 -3.41 -17.73 15.94
CA GLU A 47 -2.35 -16.92 15.35
C GLU A 47 -1.64 -17.66 14.21
N LYS A 48 -1.39 -18.97 14.38
CA LYS A 48 -0.79 -19.82 13.35
C LYS A 48 -1.62 -19.85 12.06
N LYS A 49 -2.95 -19.93 12.16
CA LYS A 49 -3.84 -19.92 10.99
C LYS A 49 -3.77 -18.58 10.26
N ALA A 50 -3.80 -17.47 11.02
CA ALA A 50 -3.70 -16.13 10.43
C ALA A 50 -2.35 -15.90 9.73
N LYS A 51 -1.25 -16.25 10.39
CA LYS A 51 0.11 -16.16 9.82
C LYS A 51 0.28 -17.03 8.57
N ALA A 52 -0.28 -18.24 8.56
CA ALA A 52 -0.22 -19.11 7.39
C ALA A 52 -0.95 -18.52 6.18
N TRP A 53 -2.12 -17.91 6.38
CA TRP A 53 -2.84 -17.22 5.32
C TRP A 53 -2.02 -16.04 4.78
N CYS A 54 -1.45 -15.23 5.67
CA CYS A 54 -0.63 -14.07 5.27
C CYS A 54 0.61 -14.49 4.49
N ALA A 55 1.28 -15.58 4.89
CA ALA A 55 2.42 -16.15 4.17
C ALA A 55 2.03 -16.62 2.76
N ALA A 56 0.86 -17.26 2.60
CA ALA A 56 0.36 -17.72 1.32
C ALA A 56 -0.02 -16.58 0.34
N LYS A 57 -0.22 -15.36 0.86
CA LYS A 57 -0.63 -14.18 0.07
C LYS A 57 0.53 -13.21 -0.19
N GLY A 58 1.77 -13.71 -0.28
CA GLY A 58 2.96 -12.89 -0.55
C GLY A 58 3.67 -12.40 0.72
N GLY A 59 3.43 -13.03 1.87
CA GLY A 59 4.11 -12.64 3.12
C GLY A 59 3.57 -11.35 3.72
N ILE A 60 2.25 -11.16 3.69
CA ILE A 60 1.59 -9.96 4.23
C ILE A 60 1.94 -9.80 5.73
N PRO A 61 2.37 -8.61 6.19
CA PRO A 61 2.56 -8.37 7.62
C PRO A 61 1.26 -8.58 8.40
N TYR A 62 1.35 -9.30 9.52
CA TYR A 62 0.23 -9.59 10.41
C TYR A 62 0.51 -9.07 11.81
N PHE A 63 -0.47 -8.36 12.38
CA PHE A 63 -0.43 -7.88 13.76
C PHE A 63 -1.66 -8.32 14.52
N GLU A 64 -1.44 -8.69 15.77
CA GLU A 64 -2.52 -8.85 16.75
C GLU A 64 -2.68 -7.54 17.50
N SER A 65 -3.87 -6.97 17.53
CA SER A 65 -4.10 -5.63 18.09
C SER A 65 -5.31 -5.58 19.02
N SER A 66 -5.28 -4.59 19.91
CA SER A 66 -6.44 -4.18 20.69
C SER A 66 -6.60 -2.68 20.52
N ALA A 67 -7.60 -2.26 19.76
CA ALA A 67 -7.96 -0.85 19.68
C ALA A 67 -8.44 -0.28 21.02
N LYS A 68 -8.94 -1.14 21.92
CA LYS A 68 -9.41 -0.74 23.25
C LYS A 68 -8.26 -0.43 24.21
N GLU A 69 -7.20 -1.23 24.13
CA GLU A 69 -6.03 -1.13 25.01
C GLU A 69 -4.83 -0.46 24.35
N ASP A 70 -5.02 0.11 23.16
CA ASP A 70 -3.98 0.72 22.34
C ASP A 70 -2.78 -0.23 22.08
N PHE A 71 -3.07 -1.53 21.95
CA PHE A 71 -2.05 -2.54 21.74
C PHE A 71 -1.80 -2.75 20.24
N ASN A 72 -0.54 -2.59 19.81
CA ASN A 72 -0.05 -2.81 18.45
C ASN A 72 -0.73 -1.97 17.34
N VAL A 73 -1.53 -0.95 17.71
CA VAL A 73 -2.16 -0.05 16.74
C VAL A 73 -1.09 0.75 16.01
N ASP A 74 -0.24 1.47 16.76
CA ASP A 74 0.85 2.27 16.21
C ASP A 74 1.83 1.46 15.36
N ALA A 75 2.23 0.28 15.84
CA ALA A 75 3.16 -0.59 15.14
C ALA A 75 2.61 -1.02 13.77
N ALA A 76 1.32 -1.35 13.70
CA ALA A 76 0.68 -1.72 12.45
C ALA A 76 0.58 -0.54 11.48
N PHE A 77 0.17 0.64 11.95
CA PHE A 77 0.08 1.85 11.11
C PHE A 77 1.45 2.31 10.61
N GLN A 78 2.49 2.24 11.46
CA GLN A 78 3.87 2.53 11.03
C GLN A 78 4.37 1.53 9.98
N CYS A 79 4.01 0.25 10.10
CA CYS A 79 4.39 -0.78 9.14
C CYS A 79 3.78 -0.50 7.77
N ILE A 80 2.46 -0.26 7.69
CA ILE A 80 1.80 0.03 6.42
C ILE A 80 2.30 1.35 5.81
N ALA A 81 2.50 2.40 6.60
CA ALA A 81 3.02 3.68 6.11
C ALA A 81 4.42 3.53 5.50
N LYS A 82 5.32 2.79 6.16
CA LYS A 82 6.67 2.51 5.64
C LYS A 82 6.64 1.66 4.37
N ASN A 83 5.72 0.70 4.27
CA ASN A 83 5.61 -0.14 3.09
C ASN A 83 4.99 0.62 1.91
N ALA A 84 4.01 1.49 2.16
CA ALA A 84 3.42 2.38 1.15
C ALA A 84 4.48 3.31 0.54
N LEU A 85 5.27 3.99 1.38
CA LEU A 85 6.35 4.87 0.92
C LEU A 85 7.42 4.16 0.08
N LYS A 86 7.66 2.87 0.33
CA LYS A 86 8.60 2.07 -0.49
C LYS A 86 8.00 1.61 -1.81
N ASN A 87 6.68 1.51 -1.88
CA ASN A 87 5.95 1.03 -3.04
C ASN A 87 5.56 2.16 -4.00
N GLU A 88 5.61 3.42 -3.55
CA GLU A 88 5.65 4.57 -4.43
C GLU A 88 6.97 4.49 -5.22
N THR A 89 6.88 4.04 -6.48
CA THR A 89 7.91 4.34 -7.48
C THR A 89 8.05 5.85 -7.50
N GLU A 90 9.29 6.37 -7.43
CA GLU A 90 9.56 7.79 -7.68
C GLU A 90 8.74 8.19 -8.91
N GLU A 91 7.67 8.97 -8.74
CA GLU A 91 7.12 9.70 -9.86
C GLU A 91 8.30 10.54 -10.33
N GLU A 92 8.89 10.18 -11.48
CA GLU A 92 9.88 11.02 -12.13
C GLU A 92 9.21 12.38 -12.21
N ILE A 93 9.66 13.31 -11.36
CA ILE A 93 9.19 14.69 -11.41
C ILE A 93 9.55 15.14 -12.81
N TYR A 94 8.55 15.19 -13.69
CA TYR A 94 8.73 15.66 -15.05
C TYR A 94 9.07 17.14 -14.93
N LEU A 95 10.37 17.42 -14.92
CA LEU A 95 10.91 18.77 -15.02
C LEU A 95 11.00 19.04 -16.52
N PRO A 96 10.04 19.78 -17.11
CA PRO A 96 10.15 20.18 -18.51
C PRO A 96 11.44 20.97 -18.71
N ASP A 97 12.08 20.79 -19.87
CA ASP A 97 13.27 21.55 -20.24
C ASP A 97 13.02 23.05 -20.06
N THR A 98 13.92 23.73 -19.34
CA THR A 98 13.80 25.18 -19.12
C THR A 98 14.02 25.92 -20.43
N ILE A 99 13.02 26.66 -20.90
CA ILE A 99 13.16 27.59 -22.03
C ILE A 99 13.87 28.85 -21.53
N ASP A 100 15.07 29.11 -22.03
CA ASP A 100 15.76 30.38 -21.79
C ASP A 100 15.11 31.50 -22.62
N VAL A 101 14.35 32.36 -21.94
CA VAL A 101 13.64 33.50 -22.54
C VAL A 101 14.59 34.63 -22.96
N ASN A 102 15.84 34.63 -22.46
CA ASN A 102 16.87 35.61 -22.80
C ASN A 102 17.84 35.13 -23.87
N ALA A 103 17.68 33.89 -24.38
CA ALA A 103 18.37 33.42 -25.57
C ALA A 103 17.87 34.22 -26.79
N SER A 104 18.53 35.36 -27.01
CA SER A 104 18.37 36.20 -28.18
C SER A 104 18.59 35.35 -29.42
N ARG A 105 17.50 34.97 -30.12
CA ARG A 105 17.58 34.24 -31.38
C ARG A 105 18.54 34.99 -32.31
N PRO A 106 19.61 34.38 -32.83
CA PRO A 106 20.26 34.96 -33.99
C PRO A 106 19.23 34.93 -35.12
N GLN A 107 18.93 36.12 -35.68
CA GLN A 107 18.15 36.25 -36.89
C GLN A 107 18.78 35.37 -37.98
N LYS A 108 18.14 34.25 -38.31
CA LYS A 108 18.34 33.65 -39.62
C LYS A 108 17.48 34.41 -40.61
N THR A 109 18.12 35.38 -41.25
CA THR A 109 17.68 35.99 -42.51
C THR A 109 17.74 34.96 -43.63
N SER A 110 16.87 35.12 -44.63
CA SER A 110 16.80 34.42 -45.94
C SER A 110 16.01 33.10 -45.92
N GLY A 111 14.99 32.86 -46.75
CA GLY A 111 14.47 33.58 -47.91
C GLY A 111 13.19 32.89 -48.40
N CYS A 112 12.39 33.59 -49.21
CA CYS A 112 11.18 33.10 -49.87
C CYS A 112 11.56 32.31 -51.13
N GLU A 113 10.81 31.24 -51.45
CA GLU A 113 10.64 30.46 -52.71
C GLU A 113 10.40 28.99 -52.28
N CYS A 114 9.34 28.27 -52.67
CA CYS A 114 8.32 28.40 -53.70
C CYS A 114 7.02 27.67 -53.26
#